data_AF-A0A4Q3U5W0-F1
#
_entry.id   AF-A0A4Q3U5W0-F1
#
_cell.length_a   1.000
_cell.length_b   1.000
_cell.length_c   1.000
_cell.angle_alpha   90.00
_cell.angle_beta   90.00
_cell.angle_gamma   90.00
#
_symmetry.space_group_name_H-M   'P 1'
#
loop_
_entity.id
_entity.type
_entity.pdbx_description
1 polymer ?
#
loop_
_entity_poly.entity_id
_entity_poly.type
_entity_poly.pdbx_seq_one_letter_code
_entity_poly.pdbx_strand_id
1 'polypeptide(L)'
;MPFLPPQQAAMQGFRPEAVAVQRELERRFDTSVDAKDQLGWLKRLSAGPHHVGSPYGLKNAEFMRELYTSFGFETRIETYGVLFASPKERKLEMGRFRAKLDEPPVPGDETSKRNRDALPTYNCYSIDGDVRGKIVYANYGLPADYEALAERGIDVKGKIVIVRYGGGWRGLKPKLAGEHG
;
A
#
# COMPACT_ATOMS: atom_id res chain seq x y z
N MET A 1 -51.90 6.42 21.10
CA MET A 1 -50.63 6.79 21.77
C MET A 1 -49.99 7.90 20.95
N PRO A 2 -49.92 9.14 21.45
CA PRO A 2 -49.22 10.21 20.73
C PRO A 2 -47.71 9.89 20.72
N PHE A 3 -47.07 10.02 19.55
CA PHE A 3 -45.62 9.95 19.43
C PHE A 3 -45.01 11.11 20.21
N LEU A 4 -44.20 10.79 21.23
CA LEU A 4 -43.33 11.77 21.88
C LEU A 4 -42.32 12.29 20.85
N PRO A 5 -42.04 13.60 20.81
CA PRO A 5 -40.97 14.13 19.96
C PRO A 5 -39.63 13.49 20.37
N PRO A 6 -38.70 13.28 19.43
CA PRO A 6 -37.40 12.69 19.76
C PRO A 6 -36.72 13.56 20.81
N GLN A 7 -36.52 13.00 22.00
CA GLN A 7 -35.77 13.64 23.05
C GLN A 7 -34.35 13.81 22.51
N GLN A 8 -33.91 15.07 22.39
CA GLN A 8 -32.59 15.44 21.89
C GLN A 8 -31.56 14.69 22.73
N ALA A 9 -31.01 13.59 22.21
CA ALA A 9 -30.19 12.69 22.99
C ALA A 9 -29.01 13.46 23.57
N ALA A 10 -28.87 13.44 24.90
CA ALA A 10 -27.77 14.09 25.58
C ALA A 10 -26.45 13.63 24.97
N MET A 11 -25.64 14.58 24.51
CA MET A 11 -24.35 14.26 23.92
C MET A 11 -23.39 13.80 25.03
N GLN A 12 -22.97 12.55 24.98
CA GLN A 12 -22.08 11.98 25.99
C GLN A 12 -20.76 12.78 26.04
N GLY A 13 -20.32 13.13 27.25
CA GLY A 13 -19.10 13.90 27.49
C GLY A 13 -19.25 15.42 27.43
N PHE A 14 -20.44 15.95 27.10
CA PHE A 14 -20.70 17.39 27.06
C PHE A 14 -21.68 17.82 28.16
N ARG A 15 -21.44 18.99 28.76
CA ARG A 15 -22.43 19.63 29.62
C ARG A 15 -23.61 20.13 28.76
N PRO A 16 -24.86 20.14 29.27
CA PRO A 16 -26.03 20.54 28.50
C PRO A 16 -25.87 21.89 27.77
N GLU A 17 -25.25 22.87 28.41
CA GLU A 17 -24.98 24.20 27.86
C GLU A 17 -23.96 24.21 26.70
N ALA A 18 -23.09 23.20 26.62
CA ALA A 18 -22.06 23.09 25.58
C ALA A 18 -22.55 22.31 24.34
N VAL A 19 -23.65 21.56 24.45
CA VAL A 19 -24.18 20.72 23.36
C VAL A 19 -24.53 21.55 22.13
N ALA A 20 -25.17 22.72 22.31
CA ALA A 20 -25.56 23.57 21.19
C ALA A 20 -24.34 24.11 20.43
N VAL A 21 -23.30 24.55 21.16
CA VAL A 21 -22.04 25.04 20.58
C VAL A 21 -21.33 23.93 19.81
N GLN A 22 -21.26 22.73 20.39
CA GLN A 22 -20.65 21.57 19.74
C GLN A 22 -21.38 21.17 18.46
N ARG A 23 -22.73 21.11 18.48
CA ARG A 23 -23.53 20.78 17.29
C ARG A 23 -23.36 21.79 16.18
N GLU A 24 -23.26 23.08 16.50
CA GLU A 24 -23.01 24.11 15.51
C GLU A 24 -21.59 23.99 14.92
N LEU A 25 -20.59 23.65 15.74
CA LEU A 25 -19.23 23.39 15.26
C LEU A 25 -19.19 22.19 14.30
N GLU A 26 -19.83 21.07 14.67
CA GLU A 26 -19.96 19.87 13.83
C GLU A 26 -20.63 20.23 12.50
N ARG A 27 -21.76 20.93 12.53
CA ARG A 27 -22.49 21.36 11.32
C ARG A 27 -21.63 22.23 10.41
N ARG A 28 -20.88 23.17 10.98
CA ARG A 28 -19.95 24.02 10.23
C ARG A 28 -18.83 23.22 9.60
N PHE A 29 -18.26 22.27 10.35
CA PHE A 29 -17.22 21.38 9.85
C PHE A 29 -17.74 20.53 8.68
N ASP A 30 -18.88 19.86 8.84
CA ASP A 30 -19.49 19.03 7.80
C ASP A 30 -19.79 19.83 6.53
N THR A 31 -20.26 21.08 6.67
CA THR A 31 -20.53 21.97 5.54
C THR A 31 -19.24 22.40 4.82
N SER A 32 -18.10 22.36 5.49
CA SER A 32 -16.80 22.75 4.91
C SER A 32 -16.11 21.63 4.10
N VAL A 33 -16.59 20.39 4.20
CA VAL A 33 -16.00 19.25 3.47
C VAL A 33 -16.64 19.13 2.09
N ASP A 34 -15.92 19.49 1.03
CA ASP A 34 -16.37 19.35 -0.36
C ASP A 34 -15.79 18.09 -1.02
N ALA A 35 -16.66 17.22 -1.54
CA ALA A 35 -16.28 16.04 -2.30
C ALA A 35 -15.48 16.38 -3.58
N LYS A 36 -15.72 17.55 -4.17
CA LYS A 36 -14.98 18.03 -5.36
C LYS A 36 -13.52 18.32 -5.03
N ASP A 37 -13.26 18.88 -3.84
CA ASP A 37 -11.90 19.11 -3.37
C ASP A 37 -11.17 17.78 -3.15
N GLN A 38 -11.83 16.83 -2.47
CA GLN A 38 -11.26 15.49 -2.26
C GLN A 38 -10.93 14.79 -3.59
N LEU A 39 -11.84 14.86 -4.56
CA LEU A 39 -11.61 14.28 -5.89
C LEU A 39 -10.49 15.00 -6.64
N GLY A 40 -10.42 16.33 -6.54
CA GLY A 40 -9.35 17.13 -7.14
C GLY A 40 -7.98 16.78 -6.56
N TRP A 41 -7.87 16.70 -5.24
CA TRP A 41 -6.65 16.30 -4.55
C TRP A 41 -6.25 14.87 -4.88
N LEU A 42 -7.20 13.92 -4.87
CA LEU A 42 -6.93 12.53 -5.27
C LEU A 42 -6.32 12.47 -6.67
N LYS A 43 -6.96 13.11 -7.66
CA LYS A 43 -6.46 13.15 -9.04
C LYS A 43 -5.06 13.76 -9.15
N ARG A 44 -4.77 14.83 -8.40
CA ARG A 44 -3.45 15.47 -8.38
C ARG A 44 -2.41 14.58 -7.71
N LEU A 45 -2.71 14.00 -6.56
CA LEU A 45 -1.77 13.21 -5.78
C LEU A 45 -1.43 11.87 -6.48
N SER A 46 -2.37 11.30 -7.24
CA SER A 46 -2.20 10.02 -7.97
C SER A 46 -1.83 10.15 -9.45
N ALA A 47 -1.60 11.37 -9.97
CA ALA A 47 -1.42 11.57 -11.42
C ALA A 47 -0.13 10.95 -12.01
N GLY A 48 0.82 10.55 -11.16
CA GLY A 48 2.07 9.93 -11.55
C GLY A 48 2.78 9.20 -10.39
N PRO A 49 3.83 8.40 -10.66
CA PRO A 49 4.50 7.58 -9.65
C PRO A 49 5.16 8.37 -8.52
N HIS A 50 4.72 8.17 -7.27
CA HIS A 50 5.17 8.90 -6.08
C HIS A 50 5.80 7.98 -5.01
N HIS A 51 6.68 7.07 -5.44
CA HIS A 51 7.45 6.22 -4.53
C HIS A 51 8.48 7.03 -3.71
N VAL A 52 9.06 6.41 -2.68
CA VAL A 52 10.06 7.03 -1.80
C VAL A 52 11.21 7.59 -2.64
N GLY A 53 11.49 8.89 -2.48
CA GLY A 53 12.56 9.59 -3.20
C GLY A 53 12.23 10.01 -4.64
N SER A 54 11.02 9.78 -5.16
CA SER A 54 10.69 10.14 -6.54
C SER A 54 10.49 11.65 -6.73
N PRO A 55 10.78 12.20 -7.93
CA PRO A 55 10.51 13.61 -8.24
C PRO A 55 9.04 14.01 -8.08
N TYR A 56 8.10 13.12 -8.41
CA TYR A 56 6.66 13.40 -8.24
C TYR A 56 6.24 13.33 -6.76
N GLY A 57 6.90 12.48 -5.96
CA GLY A 57 6.74 12.46 -4.51
C GLY A 57 7.09 13.80 -3.87
N LEU A 58 8.20 14.43 -4.30
CA LEU A 58 8.56 15.78 -3.84
C LEU A 58 7.50 16.81 -4.22
N LYS A 59 7.02 16.80 -5.48
CA LYS A 59 5.93 17.70 -5.93
C LYS A 59 4.63 17.51 -5.15
N ASN A 60 4.37 16.31 -4.65
CA ASN A 60 3.23 16.05 -3.77
C ASN A 60 3.46 16.61 -2.37
N ALA A 61 4.67 16.45 -1.81
CA ALA A 61 5.03 17.02 -0.51
C ALA A 61 4.95 18.55 -0.51
N GLU A 62 5.46 19.20 -1.55
CA GLU A 62 5.38 20.66 -1.74
C GLU A 62 3.94 21.15 -1.85
N PHE A 63 3.11 20.45 -2.63
CA PHE A 63 1.68 20.76 -2.75
C PHE A 63 0.94 20.62 -1.42
N MET A 64 1.18 19.55 -0.66
CA MET A 64 0.57 19.39 0.68
C MET A 64 1.03 20.47 1.65
N ARG A 65 2.31 20.88 1.60
CA ARG A 65 2.82 22.00 2.40
C ARG A 65 2.07 23.29 2.06
N GLU A 66 1.87 23.59 0.79
CA GLU A 66 1.14 24.79 0.33
C GLU A 66 -0.32 24.78 0.80
N LEU A 67 -1.00 23.63 0.71
CA LEU A 67 -2.36 23.46 1.23
C LEU A 67 -2.44 23.70 2.73
N TYR A 68 -1.60 23.05 3.53
CA TYR A 68 -1.64 23.25 4.98
C TYR A 68 -1.28 24.69 5.37
N THR A 69 -0.35 25.32 4.66
CA THR A 69 -0.04 26.74 4.86
C THR A 69 -1.25 27.63 4.56
N SER A 70 -1.99 27.35 3.47
CA SER A 70 -3.19 28.13 3.12
C SER A 70 -4.34 27.94 4.11
N PHE A 71 -4.37 26.82 4.83
CA PHE A 71 -5.31 26.57 5.93
C PHE A 71 -4.89 27.25 7.25
N GLY A 72 -3.73 27.92 7.28
CA GLY A 72 -3.23 28.65 8.44
C GLY A 72 -2.32 27.85 9.37
N PHE A 73 -1.82 26.67 8.95
CA PHE A 73 -0.86 25.90 9.73
C PHE A 73 0.58 26.35 9.47
N GLU A 74 1.39 26.43 10.54
CA GLU A 74 2.85 26.46 10.41
C GLU A 74 3.32 25.11 9.84
N THR A 75 3.81 25.11 8.59
CA THR A 75 4.10 23.87 7.87
C THR A 75 5.52 23.87 7.31
N ARG A 76 6.26 22.79 7.54
CA ARG A 76 7.61 22.57 7.01
C ARG A 76 7.79 21.16 6.49
N ILE A 77 8.74 20.99 5.55
CA ILE A 77 9.13 19.68 5.03
C ILE A 77 10.40 19.25 5.76
N GLU A 78 10.35 18.10 6.41
CA GLU A 78 11.51 17.46 7.04
C GLU A 78 12.09 16.41 6.09
N THR A 79 13.42 16.38 5.95
CA THR A 79 14.12 15.46 5.03
C THR A 79 14.98 14.47 5.81
N TYR A 80 14.87 13.19 5.45
CA TYR A 80 15.66 12.11 6.05
C TYR A 80 16.34 11.28 4.96
N GLY A 81 17.59 10.92 5.19
CA GLY A 81 18.28 9.92 4.40
C GLY A 81 17.91 8.52 4.89
N VAL A 82 17.33 7.69 4.01
CA VAL A 82 16.93 6.31 4.33
C VAL A 82 17.48 5.34 3.30
N LEU A 83 17.74 4.10 3.74
CA LEU A 83 18.08 3.02 2.81
C LEU A 83 16.82 2.60 2.06
N PHE A 84 16.82 2.76 0.74
CA PHE A 84 15.75 2.31 -0.13
C PHE A 84 16.35 1.59 -1.34
N ALA A 85 16.16 0.28 -1.40
CA ALA A 85 16.72 -0.56 -2.45
C ALA A 85 15.77 -0.65 -3.65
N SER A 86 16.26 -0.36 -4.84
CA SER A 86 15.57 -0.61 -6.12
C SER A 86 16.38 -1.58 -6.98
N PRO A 87 15.74 -2.51 -7.70
CA PRO A 87 16.47 -3.52 -8.48
C PRO A 87 17.14 -2.88 -9.70
N LYS A 88 18.30 -3.42 -10.07
CA LYS A 88 19.00 -3.06 -11.32
C LYS A 88 18.62 -3.99 -12.47
N GLU A 89 18.50 -5.28 -12.17
CA GLU A 89 18.13 -6.32 -13.13
C GLU A 89 17.04 -7.20 -12.52
N ARG A 90 16.14 -7.69 -13.39
CA ARG A 90 15.12 -8.66 -13.03
C ARG A 90 14.95 -9.65 -14.16
N LYS A 91 14.93 -10.93 -13.82
CA LYS A 91 14.76 -12.00 -14.79
C LYS A 91 14.05 -13.19 -14.14
N LEU A 92 13.04 -13.72 -14.83
CA LEU A 92 12.31 -14.92 -14.42
C LEU A 92 12.00 -15.76 -15.66
N GLU A 93 12.53 -16.98 -15.68
CA GLU A 93 12.41 -17.92 -16.79
C GLU A 93 12.06 -19.31 -16.29
N MET A 94 11.27 -20.05 -17.08
CA MET A 94 10.92 -21.44 -16.82
C MET A 94 10.89 -22.22 -18.15
N GLY A 95 11.94 -23.01 -18.40
CA GLY A 95 12.10 -23.68 -19.69
C GLY A 95 12.21 -22.66 -20.83
N ARG A 96 11.26 -22.68 -21.78
CA ARG A 96 11.17 -21.70 -22.88
C ARG A 96 10.36 -20.45 -22.53
N PHE A 97 9.72 -20.43 -21.36
CA PHE A 97 8.91 -19.29 -20.92
C PHE A 97 9.80 -18.23 -20.28
N ARG A 98 9.59 -16.96 -20.66
CA ARG A 98 10.18 -15.79 -20.00
C ARG A 98 9.06 -14.87 -19.54
N ALA A 99 9.05 -14.53 -18.25
CA ALA A 99 8.03 -13.66 -17.68
C ALA A 99 8.25 -12.21 -18.12
N LYS A 100 7.15 -11.50 -18.43
CA LYS A 100 7.18 -10.10 -18.88
C LYS A 100 7.51 -9.11 -17.75
N LEU A 101 7.37 -9.49 -16.48
CA LEU A 101 7.66 -8.74 -15.23
C LEU A 101 7.16 -7.28 -15.14
N ASP A 102 6.46 -6.80 -16.15
CA ASP A 102 5.87 -5.48 -16.24
C ASP A 102 4.36 -5.65 -16.44
N GLU A 103 3.61 -4.80 -15.76
CA GLU A 103 2.15 -4.78 -15.85
C GLU A 103 1.76 -4.21 -17.22
N PRO A 104 0.88 -4.90 -17.98
CA PRO A 104 0.36 -4.36 -19.22
C PRO A 104 -0.58 -3.18 -18.92
N PRO A 105 -0.68 -2.21 -19.84
CA PRO A 105 -1.67 -1.14 -19.71
C PRO A 105 -3.09 -1.74 -19.70
N VAL A 106 -3.95 -1.17 -18.88
CA VAL A 106 -5.35 -1.56 -18.72
C VAL A 106 -6.22 -0.71 -19.66
N PRO A 107 -7.05 -1.32 -20.53
CA PRO A 107 -7.96 -0.57 -21.39
C PRO A 107 -8.89 0.35 -20.60
N GLY A 108 -8.96 1.62 -21.01
CA GLY A 108 -9.77 2.64 -20.33
C GLY A 108 -9.09 3.32 -19.14
N ASP A 109 -7.89 2.88 -18.73
CA ASP A 109 -7.12 3.51 -17.67
C ASP A 109 -5.86 4.18 -18.23
N GLU A 110 -5.91 5.50 -18.40
CA GLU A 110 -4.76 6.28 -18.88
C GLU A 110 -3.59 6.30 -17.90
N THR A 111 -3.81 6.07 -16.60
CA THR A 111 -2.73 6.04 -15.60
C THR A 111 -1.90 4.76 -15.70
N SER A 112 -2.52 3.64 -16.08
CA SER A 112 -1.82 2.37 -16.33
C SER A 112 -0.78 2.44 -17.47
N LYS A 113 -0.88 3.44 -18.35
CA LYS A 113 0.09 3.70 -19.43
C LYS A 113 1.28 4.53 -18.97
N ARG A 114 1.23 5.16 -17.79
CA ARG A 114 2.22 6.13 -17.29
C ARG A 114 3.28 5.47 -16.40
N ASN A 115 3.93 4.42 -16.90
CA ASN A 115 4.87 3.60 -16.12
C ASN A 115 6.36 3.95 -16.33
N ARG A 116 6.70 4.89 -17.22
CA ARG A 116 8.09 5.25 -17.53
C ARG A 116 8.92 5.60 -16.29
N ASP A 117 8.31 6.36 -15.36
CA ASP A 117 8.96 6.85 -14.14
C ASP A 117 8.56 6.01 -12.90
N ALA A 118 7.89 4.87 -13.12
CA ALA A 118 7.45 3.96 -12.06
C ALA A 118 8.59 3.01 -11.65
N LEU A 119 8.55 2.56 -10.40
CA LEU A 119 9.42 1.46 -10.00
C LEU A 119 9.01 0.18 -10.74
N PRO A 120 9.97 -0.66 -11.12
CA PRO A 120 9.66 -2.01 -11.57
C PRO A 120 8.93 -2.82 -10.50
N THR A 121 8.33 -3.95 -10.87
CA THR A 121 7.83 -4.93 -9.88
C THR A 121 8.99 -5.66 -9.22
N TYR A 122 9.01 -5.69 -7.89
CA TYR A 122 10.03 -6.37 -7.08
C TYR A 122 9.59 -6.52 -5.62
N ASN A 123 10.31 -7.33 -4.86
CA ASN A 123 10.19 -7.38 -3.40
C ASN A 123 11.28 -6.50 -2.78
N CYS A 124 10.89 -5.37 -2.17
CA CYS A 124 11.82 -4.48 -1.49
C CYS A 124 12.57 -5.22 -0.36
N TYR A 125 13.88 -4.98 -0.27
CA TYR A 125 14.86 -5.68 0.59
C TYR A 125 15.15 -7.14 0.24
N SER A 126 14.74 -7.63 -0.93
CA SER A 126 15.27 -8.91 -1.43
C SER A 126 16.79 -8.83 -1.60
N ILE A 127 17.48 -9.93 -1.29
CA ILE A 127 18.90 -10.08 -1.62
C ILE A 127 19.08 -10.20 -3.15
N ASP A 128 20.27 -9.83 -3.61
CA ASP A 128 20.70 -10.08 -4.97
C ASP A 128 21.02 -11.58 -5.18
N GLY A 129 20.81 -12.09 -6.39
CA GLY A 129 21.20 -13.46 -6.74
C GLY A 129 20.67 -13.91 -8.11
N ASP A 130 21.36 -14.89 -8.69
CA ASP A 130 20.91 -15.69 -9.84
C ASP A 130 20.77 -17.14 -9.38
N VAL A 131 19.53 -17.63 -9.30
CA VAL A 131 19.21 -18.95 -8.77
C VAL A 131 18.44 -19.76 -9.81
N ARG A 132 18.83 -21.02 -9.96
CA ARG A 132 18.16 -21.99 -10.83
C ARG A 132 17.91 -23.27 -10.06
N GLY A 133 16.66 -23.71 -10.03
CA GLY A 133 16.26 -24.91 -9.30
C GLY A 133 14.94 -25.48 -9.78
N LYS A 134 14.57 -26.64 -9.25
CA LYS A 134 13.21 -27.17 -9.41
C LYS A 134 12.24 -26.27 -8.64
N ILE A 135 10.98 -26.27 -9.04
CA ILE A 135 9.92 -25.47 -8.41
C ILE A 135 9.12 -26.36 -7.45
N VAL A 136 8.80 -25.85 -6.26
CA VAL A 136 7.81 -26.43 -5.37
C VAL A 136 6.75 -25.37 -5.05
N TYR A 137 5.48 -25.75 -5.12
CA TYR A 137 4.39 -24.89 -4.70
C TYR A 137 4.07 -25.11 -3.24
N ALA A 138 4.19 -24.05 -2.42
CA ALA A 138 3.95 -24.10 -0.98
C ALA A 138 2.75 -23.23 -0.57
N ASN A 139 1.68 -23.18 -1.38
CA ASN A 139 0.45 -22.46 -1.04
C ASN A 139 0.72 -21.02 -0.54
N TYR A 140 0.46 -20.67 0.72
CA TYR A 140 0.73 -19.34 1.27
C TYR A 140 2.15 -19.23 1.86
N GLY A 141 2.95 -20.29 1.87
CA GLY A 141 4.30 -20.30 2.42
C GLY A 141 4.31 -20.07 3.93
N LEU A 142 3.29 -20.56 4.63
CA LEU A 142 3.17 -20.53 6.09
C LEU A 142 3.68 -21.84 6.70
N PRO A 143 3.95 -21.90 8.02
CA PRO A 143 4.50 -23.11 8.64
C PRO A 143 3.70 -24.39 8.31
N ALA A 144 2.37 -24.34 8.42
CA ALA A 144 1.48 -25.45 8.08
C ALA A 144 1.57 -25.90 6.61
N ASP A 145 1.93 -25.00 5.68
CA ASP A 145 2.11 -25.37 4.27
C ASP A 145 3.38 -26.22 4.09
N TYR A 146 4.47 -25.91 4.81
CA TYR A 146 5.70 -26.69 4.78
C TYR A 146 5.55 -28.03 5.50
N GLU A 147 4.84 -28.06 6.62
CA GLU A 147 4.46 -29.30 7.31
C GLU A 147 3.68 -30.24 6.37
N ALA A 148 2.66 -29.71 5.69
CA ALA A 148 1.86 -30.49 4.74
C ALA A 148 2.65 -30.97 3.50
N LEU A 149 3.73 -30.28 3.12
CA LEU A 149 4.66 -30.76 2.09
C LEU A 149 5.53 -31.90 2.62
N ALA A 150 6.05 -31.76 3.85
CA ALA A 150 6.89 -32.77 4.50
C ALA A 150 6.12 -34.08 4.74
N GLU A 151 4.87 -34.01 5.20
CA GLU A 151 3.97 -35.18 5.37
C GLU A 151 3.75 -35.95 4.07
N ARG A 152 3.85 -35.27 2.93
CA ARG A 152 3.72 -35.86 1.58
C ARG A 152 5.06 -36.29 0.99
N GLY A 153 6.16 -36.20 1.75
CA GLY A 153 7.50 -36.52 1.29
C GLY A 153 8.06 -35.55 0.25
N ILE A 154 7.53 -34.32 0.18
CA ILE A 154 7.99 -33.28 -0.75
C ILE A 154 9.05 -32.43 -0.06
N ASP A 155 10.31 -32.66 -0.44
CA ASP A 155 11.44 -31.86 0.03
C ASP A 155 11.57 -30.54 -0.73
N VAL A 156 11.65 -29.42 -0.01
CA VAL A 156 11.83 -28.06 -0.57
C VAL A 156 13.29 -27.61 -0.65
N LYS A 157 14.21 -28.31 0.03
CA LYS A 157 15.61 -27.90 0.12
C LYS A 157 16.26 -27.79 -1.26
N GLY A 158 16.95 -26.68 -1.50
CA GLY A 158 17.63 -26.36 -2.76
C GLY A 158 16.69 -26.10 -3.94
N LYS A 159 15.42 -25.80 -3.67
CA LYS A 159 14.38 -25.57 -4.70
C LYS A 159 13.86 -24.14 -4.62
N ILE A 160 13.30 -23.69 -5.74
CA ILE A 160 12.59 -22.41 -5.81
C ILE A 160 11.17 -22.65 -5.32
N VAL A 161 10.84 -22.09 -4.15
CA VAL A 161 9.49 -22.17 -3.59
C VAL A 161 8.62 -21.07 -4.19
N ILE A 162 7.49 -21.45 -4.80
CA ILE A 162 6.49 -20.51 -5.31
C ILE A 162 5.28 -20.49 -4.36
N VAL A 163 4.80 -19.30 -4.04
CA VAL A 163 3.74 -19.06 -3.06
C VAL A 163 2.78 -18.00 -3.57
N ARG A 164 1.54 -18.00 -3.07
CA ARG A 164 0.56 -16.94 -3.31
C ARG A 164 0.55 -15.93 -2.15
N TYR A 165 0.25 -14.69 -2.49
CA TYR A 165 -0.01 -13.62 -1.52
C TYR A 165 -1.24 -13.94 -0.66
N GLY A 166 -1.29 -13.36 0.55
CA GLY A 166 -2.34 -13.63 1.54
C GLY A 166 -1.88 -14.57 2.66
N GLY A 167 -2.77 -14.82 3.64
CA GLY A 167 -2.55 -15.74 4.77
C GLY A 167 -1.57 -15.25 5.85
N GLY A 168 -0.81 -14.19 5.61
CA GLY A 168 0.15 -13.63 6.56
C GLY A 168 0.99 -12.51 5.95
N TRP A 169 1.90 -11.95 6.74
CA TRP A 169 2.80 -10.89 6.28
C TRP A 169 3.77 -11.41 5.21
N ARG A 170 3.92 -10.67 4.11
CA ARG A 170 4.69 -11.12 2.92
C ARG A 170 6.16 -11.42 3.21
N GLY A 171 6.78 -10.72 4.15
CA GLY A 171 8.20 -10.91 4.47
C GLY A 171 8.49 -12.17 5.29
N LEU A 172 7.45 -12.82 5.85
CA LEU A 172 7.61 -14.12 6.51
C LEU A 172 7.88 -15.24 5.50
N LYS A 173 7.29 -15.15 4.30
CA LYS A 173 7.39 -16.18 3.26
C LYS A 173 8.84 -16.47 2.83
N PRO A 174 9.67 -15.46 2.45
CA PRO A 174 11.08 -15.72 2.13
C PRO A 174 11.91 -16.16 3.34
N LYS A 175 11.57 -15.69 4.55
CA LYS A 175 12.24 -16.14 5.80
C LYS A 175 12.01 -17.64 6.01
N LEU A 176 10.76 -18.09 5.99
CA LEU A 176 10.42 -19.51 6.16
C LEU A 176 11.03 -20.36 5.04
N ALA A 177 10.94 -19.92 3.79
CA ALA A 177 11.59 -20.62 2.68
C ALA A 177 13.10 -20.79 2.94
N GLY A 178 13.79 -19.72 3.37
CA GLY A 178 15.21 -19.77 3.71
C GLY A 178 15.53 -20.68 4.91
N GLU A 179 14.65 -20.77 5.90
CA GLU A 179 14.79 -21.68 7.05
C GLU A 179 14.64 -23.16 6.66
N HIS A 180 13.89 -23.46 5.60
CA HIS A 180 13.75 -24.81 5.05
C HIS A 180 14.81 -25.19 3.98
N GLY A 181 15.69 -24.24 3.64
CA GLY A 181 16.87 -24.41 2.78
C GLY A 181 16.58 -24.58 1.30
#